data_AF-A0A7T7R8M4-F1
#
_entry.id   AF-A0A7T7R8M4-F1
#
_cell.length_a   1.000
_cell.length_b   1.000
_cell.length_c   1.000
_cell.angle_alpha   90.00
_cell.angle_beta   90.00
_cell.angle_gamma   90.00
#
_symmetry.space_group_name_H-M   'P 1'
#
loop_
_entity.id
_entity.type
_entity.pdbx_description
1 polymer ?
#
loop_
_entity_poly.entity_id
_entity_poly.type
_entity_poly.pdbx_seq_one_letter_code
_entity_poly.pdbx_strand_id
1 'polypeptide(L)'
;MSYLFLSCTKAEFIKAHGDRYDYSLVKYKGAFVHVDIICREHGIFKQTPHNHKGGNGCPDCANENKDTYSRGKYINLCKKYSDGKSSLYLIQMKGNGEVFYKIGITKETIKERFRKVKGYSVALVHVVQGDAGYIWDLEKRIHGLLKRYKYSPRIIFGGHTECFNKITKPVIGLLKQLEADTQIQLVA
;
A
#
# COMPACT_ATOMS: atom_id res chain seq x y z
N MET A 1 -9.53 29.65 -28.16
CA MET A 1 -8.49 30.11 -27.22
C MET A 1 -8.35 29.22 -25.97
N SER A 2 -8.69 27.92 -26.02
CA SER A 2 -8.66 27.00 -24.86
C SER A 2 -7.56 25.93 -24.90
N TYR A 3 -6.92 25.69 -26.05
CA TYR A 3 -5.96 24.59 -26.24
C TYR A 3 -4.48 24.97 -26.02
N LEU A 4 -4.09 26.23 -26.23
CA LEU A 4 -2.68 26.65 -26.17
C LEU A 4 -2.12 26.77 -24.75
N PHE A 5 -2.98 26.96 -23.73
CA PHE A 5 -2.55 27.09 -22.34
C PHE A 5 -2.34 25.74 -21.63
N LEU A 6 -3.00 24.67 -22.10
CA LEU A 6 -2.89 23.34 -21.50
C LEU A 6 -1.51 22.69 -21.75
N SER A 7 -0.88 23.02 -22.88
CA SER A 7 0.42 22.45 -23.28
C SER A 7 1.60 22.99 -22.45
N CYS A 8 1.60 24.29 -22.13
CA CYS A 8 2.67 24.90 -21.34
C CYS A 8 2.65 24.40 -19.89
N THR A 9 1.47 24.32 -19.26
CA THR A 9 1.34 23.81 -17.88
C THR A 9 1.71 22.34 -17.76
N LYS A 10 1.32 21.51 -18.75
CA LYS A 10 1.65 20.08 -18.75
C LYS A 10 3.15 19.84 -18.89
N ALA A 11 3.83 20.59 -19.76
CA ALA A 11 5.29 20.51 -19.91
C ALA A 11 6.02 20.90 -18.61
N GLU A 12 5.56 21.96 -17.93
CA GLU A 12 6.12 22.39 -16.65
C GLU A 12 5.89 21.36 -15.53
N PHE A 13 4.73 20.70 -15.50
CA PHE A 13 4.47 19.62 -14.54
C PHE A 13 5.32 18.39 -14.83
N ILE A 14 5.49 18.00 -16.10
CA ILE A 14 6.38 16.91 -16.50
C ILE A 14 7.83 17.25 -16.13
N LYS A 15 8.25 18.50 -16.27
CA LYS A 15 9.59 18.94 -15.84
C LYS A 15 9.77 18.80 -14.31
N ALA A 16 8.74 19.12 -13.53
CA ALA A 16 8.80 19.04 -12.07
C ALA A 16 8.70 17.60 -11.54
N HIS A 17 7.95 16.72 -12.21
CA HIS A 17 7.52 15.43 -11.64
C HIS A 17 7.80 14.21 -12.52
N GLY A 18 8.31 14.39 -13.73
CA GLY A 18 8.48 13.31 -14.71
C GLY A 18 7.15 12.72 -15.17
N ASP A 19 7.09 11.40 -15.25
CA ASP A 19 5.94 10.61 -15.72
C ASP A 19 5.00 10.16 -14.59
N ARG A 20 5.24 10.60 -13.35
CA ARG A 20 4.56 10.12 -12.13
C ARG A 20 3.05 10.35 -12.08
N TYR A 21 2.55 11.30 -12.86
CA TYR A 21 1.15 11.71 -12.84
C TYR A 21 0.50 11.60 -14.22
N ASP A 22 -0.78 11.29 -14.23
CA ASP A 22 -1.66 11.44 -15.38
C ASP A 22 -2.55 12.69 -15.17
N TYR A 23 -2.61 13.50 -16.22
CA TYR A 23 -3.35 14.76 -16.26
C TYR A 23 -4.59 14.67 -17.15
N SER A 24 -5.03 13.46 -17.53
CA SER A 24 -6.20 13.21 -18.39
C SER A 24 -7.51 13.82 -17.85
N LEU A 25 -7.61 14.04 -16.55
CA LEU A 25 -8.76 14.67 -15.88
C LEU A 25 -8.59 16.17 -15.60
N VAL A 26 -7.42 16.75 -15.89
CA VAL A 26 -7.13 18.15 -15.57
C VAL A 26 -7.92 19.08 -16.48
N LYS A 27 -8.82 19.86 -15.87
CA LYS A 27 -9.54 20.97 -16.50
C LYS A 27 -8.99 22.29 -15.97
N TYR A 28 -8.02 22.86 -16.69
CA TYR A 28 -7.36 24.10 -16.25
C TYR A 28 -8.33 25.30 -16.26
N LYS A 29 -8.48 25.95 -15.11
CA LYS A 29 -9.32 27.16 -14.93
C LYS A 29 -8.56 28.33 -14.29
N GLY A 30 -7.25 28.19 -14.05
CA GLY A 30 -6.40 29.18 -13.41
C GLY A 30 -5.38 28.55 -12.47
N ALA A 31 -4.30 29.29 -12.17
CA ALA A 31 -3.15 28.77 -11.42
C ALA A 31 -3.49 28.38 -9.96
N PHE A 32 -4.49 29.03 -9.38
CA PHE A 32 -4.91 28.86 -7.98
C PHE A 32 -6.23 28.08 -7.84
N VAL A 33 -6.78 27.57 -8.94
CA VAL A 33 -8.01 26.76 -8.92
C VAL A 33 -7.61 25.29 -8.83
N HIS A 34 -8.22 24.54 -7.92
CA HIS A 34 -7.94 23.11 -7.75
C HIS A 34 -8.31 22.34 -9.02
N VAL A 35 -7.41 21.44 -9.43
CA VAL A 35 -7.62 20.48 -10.52
C VAL A 35 -7.48 19.06 -9.99
N ASP A 36 -8.12 18.12 -10.68
CA ASP A 36 -8.01 16.69 -10.39
C ASP A 36 -6.80 16.11 -11.15
N ILE A 37 -5.82 15.61 -10.42
CA ILE A 37 -4.59 14.99 -10.94
C ILE A 37 -4.61 13.52 -10.53
N ILE A 38 -4.21 12.62 -11.43
CA ILE A 38 -4.12 11.19 -11.15
C ILE A 38 -2.67 10.88 -10.77
N CYS A 39 -2.44 10.47 -9.53
CA CYS A 39 -1.23 9.74 -9.16
C CYS A 39 -1.33 8.32 -9.69
N ARG A 40 -0.29 7.86 -10.41
CA ARG A 40 -0.26 6.49 -10.93
C ARG A 40 -0.25 5.42 -9.82
N GLU A 41 0.18 5.78 -8.61
CA GLU A 41 0.23 4.87 -7.45
C GLU A 41 -1.01 4.99 -6.55
N HIS A 42 -1.49 6.22 -6.26
CA HIS A 42 -2.52 6.47 -5.25
C HIS A 42 -3.89 6.92 -5.80
N GLY A 43 -4.00 7.11 -7.13
CA GLY A 43 -5.24 7.55 -7.77
C GLY A 43 -5.46 9.07 -7.74
N ILE A 44 -6.72 9.50 -7.82
CA ILE A 44 -7.09 10.92 -8.01
C ILE A 44 -6.89 11.71 -6.72
N PHE A 45 -6.21 12.86 -6.82
CA PHE A 45 -6.11 13.86 -5.76
C PHE A 45 -6.30 15.28 -6.31
N LYS A 46 -6.64 16.23 -5.42
CA LYS A 46 -6.84 17.64 -5.77
C LYS A 46 -5.63 18.48 -5.39
N GLN A 47 -5.17 19.33 -6.31
CA GLN A 47 -4.13 20.32 -6.05
C GLN A 47 -4.25 21.51 -6.99
N THR A 48 -3.72 22.67 -6.60
CA THR A 48 -3.64 23.83 -7.50
C THR A 48 -2.45 23.68 -8.47
N PRO A 49 -2.60 24.10 -9.74
CA PRO A 49 -1.49 24.16 -10.70
C PRO A 49 -0.24 24.88 -10.17
N HIS A 50 -0.43 25.99 -9.44
CA HIS A 50 0.67 26.75 -8.82
C HIS A 50 1.48 25.89 -7.85
N ASN A 51 0.81 25.21 -6.90
CA ASN A 51 1.49 24.35 -5.93
C ASN A 51 2.14 23.15 -6.63
N HIS A 52 1.45 22.56 -7.60
CA HIS A 52 1.95 21.41 -8.34
C HIS A 52 3.22 21.74 -9.12
N LYS A 53 3.22 22.88 -9.83
CA LYS A 53 4.40 23.43 -10.52
C LYS A 53 5.56 23.71 -9.56
N GLY A 54 5.25 24.17 -8.34
CA GLY A 54 6.22 24.39 -7.27
C GLY A 54 6.84 23.12 -6.66
N GLY A 55 6.57 21.94 -7.23
CA GLY A 55 7.13 20.66 -6.77
C GLY A 55 6.28 19.93 -5.73
N ASN A 56 5.11 20.46 -5.37
CA ASN A 56 4.18 19.71 -4.51
C ASN A 56 3.57 18.56 -5.31
N GLY A 57 3.62 17.35 -4.76
CA GLY A 57 3.12 16.13 -5.39
C GLY A 57 1.85 15.61 -4.73
N CYS A 58 1.57 14.32 -4.94
CA CYS A 58 0.51 13.60 -4.23
C CYS A 58 0.79 13.59 -2.70
N PRO A 59 -0.20 13.96 -1.87
CA PRO A 59 -0.07 13.90 -0.41
C PRO A 59 0.23 12.50 0.12
N ASP A 60 -0.32 11.46 -0.49
CA ASP A 60 -0.09 10.07 -0.08
C ASP A 60 1.36 9.65 -0.37
N CYS A 61 1.90 9.95 -1.56
CA CYS A 61 3.34 9.78 -1.84
C CYS A 61 4.23 10.55 -0.85
N ALA A 62 3.83 11.78 -0.47
CA ALA A 62 4.62 12.60 0.46
C ALA A 62 4.62 11.99 1.87
N ASN A 63 3.50 11.42 2.31
CA ASN A 63 3.40 10.72 3.58
C ASN A 63 4.17 9.39 3.57
N GLU A 64 4.14 8.62 2.48
CA GLU A 64 4.96 7.40 2.33
C GLU A 64 6.47 7.67 2.38
N ASN A 65 6.91 8.88 2.02
CA ASN A 65 8.31 9.29 2.13
C ASN A 65 8.71 9.76 3.55
N LYS A 66 7.74 10.09 4.41
CA LYS A 66 7.96 10.36 5.84
C LYS A 66 8.03 9.07 6.65
N ASP A 67 7.38 8.01 6.18
CA ASP A 67 7.56 6.68 6.74
C ASP A 67 8.96 6.14 6.40
N THR A 68 9.60 5.50 7.38
CA THR A 68 10.96 4.96 7.26
C THR A 68 11.08 3.91 6.14
N TYR A 69 9.94 3.38 5.66
CA TYR A 69 9.80 2.40 4.59
C TYR A 69 8.85 2.94 3.49
N SER A 70 9.40 3.60 2.46
CA SER A 70 8.63 3.92 1.25
C SER A 70 8.54 2.69 0.33
N ARG A 71 7.54 2.66 -0.58
CA ARG A 71 7.34 1.58 -1.56
C ARG A 71 8.62 1.24 -2.32
N GLY A 72 9.28 2.26 -2.87
CA GLY A 72 10.54 2.10 -3.61
C GLY A 72 11.67 1.52 -2.75
N LYS A 73 11.81 1.98 -1.50
CA LYS A 73 12.79 1.42 -0.55
C LYS A 73 12.51 -0.05 -0.26
N TYR A 74 11.24 -0.41 -0.05
CA TYR A 74 10.83 -1.78 0.20
C TYR A 74 11.13 -2.71 -1.00
N ILE A 75 10.76 -2.29 -2.20
CA ILE A 75 11.03 -3.05 -3.43
C ILE A 75 12.54 -3.25 -3.62
N ASN A 76 13.35 -2.20 -3.43
CA ASN A 76 14.80 -2.31 -3.56
C ASN A 76 15.41 -3.24 -2.50
N LEU A 77 14.87 -3.24 -1.28
CA LEU A 77 15.27 -4.17 -0.23
C LEU A 77 14.96 -5.62 -0.64
N CYS A 78 13.75 -5.89 -1.14
CA CYS A 78 13.37 -7.22 -1.62
C CYS A 78 14.20 -7.66 -2.83
N LYS A 79 14.53 -6.76 -3.76
CA LYS A 79 15.46 -7.07 -4.87
C LYS A 79 16.83 -7.53 -4.35
N LYS A 80 17.34 -6.89 -3.29
CA LYS A 80 18.64 -7.20 -2.73
C LYS A 80 18.69 -8.52 -1.95
N TYR A 81 17.62 -8.88 -1.25
CA TYR A 81 17.65 -9.96 -0.26
C TYR A 81 16.67 -11.12 -0.53
N SER A 82 15.76 -10.97 -1.49
CA SER A 82 14.63 -11.89 -1.68
C SER A 82 14.24 -12.01 -3.16
N ASP A 83 15.18 -11.78 -4.09
CA ASP A 83 14.94 -11.85 -5.55
C ASP A 83 13.72 -11.04 -6.03
N GLY A 84 13.49 -9.89 -5.40
CA GLY A 84 12.35 -9.03 -5.70
C GLY A 84 10.99 -9.56 -5.23
N LYS A 85 10.96 -10.69 -4.52
CA LYS A 85 9.75 -11.33 -3.99
C LYS A 85 9.46 -10.92 -2.54
N SER A 86 8.20 -11.07 -2.15
CA SER A 86 7.70 -10.86 -0.80
C SER A 86 6.48 -11.75 -0.53
N SER A 87 6.11 -11.89 0.74
CA SER A 87 4.91 -12.60 1.18
C SER A 87 3.96 -11.65 1.92
N LEU A 88 2.70 -11.60 1.52
CA LEU A 88 1.59 -11.08 2.33
C LEU A 88 1.05 -12.21 3.20
N TYR A 89 0.84 -11.97 4.48
CA TYR A 89 0.21 -12.94 5.37
C TYR A 89 -1.02 -12.36 6.06
N LEU A 90 -1.95 -13.25 6.39
CA LEU A 90 -3.01 -13.05 7.37
C LEU A 90 -2.80 -14.04 8.50
N ILE A 91 -2.66 -13.53 9.71
CA ILE A 91 -2.59 -14.34 10.93
C ILE A 91 -3.76 -14.03 11.85
N GLN A 92 -4.18 -15.02 12.63
CA GLN A 92 -5.03 -14.86 13.79
C GLN A 92 -4.16 -14.85 15.04
N MET A 93 -4.43 -13.92 15.94
CA MET A 93 -3.76 -13.77 17.23
C MET A 93 -4.79 -13.96 18.34
N LYS A 94 -4.46 -14.80 19.31
CA LYS A 94 -5.32 -15.13 20.46
C LYS A 94 -4.52 -15.11 21.75
N GLY A 95 -5.07 -14.51 22.81
CA GLY A 95 -4.43 -14.42 24.12
C GLY A 95 -5.15 -13.40 24.98
N ASN A 96 -5.04 -13.49 26.30
CA ASN A 96 -5.60 -12.50 27.25
C ASN A 96 -7.11 -12.22 27.06
N GLY A 97 -7.88 -13.23 26.63
CA GLY A 97 -9.32 -13.09 26.40
C GLY A 97 -9.73 -12.36 25.12
N GLU A 98 -8.79 -12.01 24.23
CA GLU A 98 -9.07 -11.39 22.94
C GLU A 98 -8.65 -12.28 21.76
N VAL A 99 -9.34 -12.09 20.64
CA VAL A 99 -9.03 -12.70 19.35
C VAL A 99 -9.10 -11.59 18.30
N PHE A 100 -8.04 -11.45 17.52
CA PHE A 100 -7.95 -10.47 16.45
C PHE A 100 -7.07 -11.00 15.32
N TYR A 101 -6.99 -10.23 14.24
CA TYR A 101 -6.26 -10.58 13.04
C TYR A 101 -5.19 -9.53 12.76
N LYS A 102 -4.11 -9.95 12.11
CA LYS A 102 -3.07 -9.05 11.62
C LYS A 102 -2.75 -9.38 10.16
N ILE A 103 -2.69 -8.34 9.33
CA ILE A 103 -2.31 -8.44 7.92
C ILE A 103 -1.06 -7.60 7.72
N GLY A 104 -0.02 -8.22 7.17
CA GLY A 104 1.21 -7.52 6.85
C GLY A 104 2.06 -8.29 5.85
N ILE A 105 3.15 -7.66 5.44
CA ILE A 105 4.08 -8.22 4.45
C ILE A 105 5.45 -8.56 5.06
N THR A 106 6.13 -9.58 4.55
CA THR A 106 7.43 -10.01 5.06
C THR A 106 8.33 -10.47 3.92
N LYS A 107 9.62 -10.14 4.05
CA LYS A 107 10.71 -10.68 3.21
C LYS A 107 11.35 -11.94 3.82
N GLU A 108 11.02 -12.23 5.09
CA GLU A 108 11.53 -13.32 5.91
C GLU A 108 10.39 -14.29 6.28
N THR A 109 10.71 -15.39 6.96
CA THR A 109 9.67 -16.35 7.36
C THR A 109 8.75 -15.78 8.44
N ILE A 110 7.47 -16.20 8.44
CA ILE A 110 6.49 -15.79 9.46
C ILE A 110 6.97 -16.19 10.86
N LYS A 111 7.64 -17.34 10.99
CA LYS A 111 8.21 -17.81 12.26
C LYS A 111 9.22 -16.83 12.85
N GLU A 112 10.14 -16.31 12.02
CA GLU A 112 11.13 -15.33 12.45
C GLU A 112 10.48 -14.00 12.85
N ARG A 113 9.52 -13.54 12.06
CA ARG A 113 8.82 -12.26 12.31
C ARG A 113 8.10 -12.24 13.66
N PHE A 114 7.48 -13.35 14.07
CA PHE A 114 6.70 -13.42 15.30
C PHE A 114 7.41 -14.07 16.49
N ARG A 115 8.68 -14.47 16.35
CA ARG A 115 9.49 -15.11 17.41
C ARG A 115 9.53 -14.31 18.71
N LYS A 116 9.49 -12.98 18.62
CA LYS A 116 9.60 -12.07 19.78
C LYS A 116 8.26 -11.65 20.37
N VAL A 117 7.13 -12.01 19.75
CA VAL A 117 5.81 -11.64 20.27
C VAL A 117 5.49 -12.51 21.49
N LYS A 118 5.23 -11.85 22.62
CA LYS A 118 4.81 -12.49 23.88
C LYS A 118 3.34 -12.16 24.16
N GLY A 119 2.65 -13.07 24.84
CA GLY A 119 1.26 -12.85 25.30
C GLY A 119 0.17 -13.24 24.31
N TYR A 120 0.51 -13.62 23.07
CA TYR A 120 -0.44 -14.12 22.08
C TYR A 120 0.08 -15.38 21.39
N SER A 121 -0.80 -16.37 21.21
CA SER A 121 -0.61 -17.45 20.25
C SER A 121 -0.92 -16.95 18.84
N VAL A 122 -0.08 -17.31 17.87
CA VAL A 122 -0.20 -16.91 16.47
C VAL A 122 -0.57 -18.12 15.61
N ALA A 123 -1.64 -18.02 14.84
CA ALA A 123 -2.05 -19.01 13.85
C ALA A 123 -2.03 -18.40 12.44
N LEU A 124 -1.36 -19.07 11.49
CA LEU A 124 -1.39 -18.67 10.09
C LEU A 124 -2.73 -19.01 9.48
N VAL A 125 -3.39 -18.03 8.86
CA VAL A 125 -4.67 -18.22 8.17
C VAL A 125 -4.46 -18.24 6.66
N HIS A 126 -3.75 -17.25 6.12
CA HIS A 126 -3.43 -17.16 4.69
C HIS A 126 -2.01 -16.62 4.46
N VAL A 127 -1.35 -17.05 3.39
CA VAL A 127 -0.07 -16.54 2.89
C VAL A 127 -0.06 -16.49 1.36
N VAL A 128 0.20 -15.32 0.79
CA VAL A 128 0.32 -15.09 -0.65
C VAL A 128 1.74 -14.62 -0.94
N GLN A 129 2.41 -15.28 -1.89
CA GLN A 129 3.75 -14.89 -2.34
C GLN A 129 3.68 -14.23 -3.71
N GLY A 130 4.55 -13.26 -3.98
CA GLY A 130 4.59 -12.58 -5.27
C GLY A 130 5.63 -11.49 -5.33
N ASP A 131 5.60 -10.69 -6.40
CA ASP A 131 6.51 -9.55 -6.56
C ASP A 131 6.29 -8.51 -5.46
N ALA A 132 7.39 -7.97 -4.91
CA ALA A 132 7.35 -7.09 -3.76
C ALA A 132 6.49 -5.83 -3.97
N GLY A 133 6.48 -5.28 -5.19
CA GLY A 133 5.62 -4.15 -5.54
C GLY A 133 4.14 -4.52 -5.50
N TYR A 134 3.78 -5.65 -6.10
CA TYR A 134 2.40 -6.17 -6.08
C TYR A 134 1.93 -6.47 -4.65
N ILE A 135 2.76 -7.14 -3.86
CA ILE A 135 2.49 -7.48 -2.46
C ILE A 135 2.30 -6.23 -1.58
N TRP A 136 3.11 -5.20 -1.80
CA TRP A 136 2.95 -3.90 -1.13
C TRP A 136 1.60 -3.25 -1.47
N ASP A 137 1.27 -3.16 -2.76
CA ASP A 137 0.04 -2.52 -3.24
C ASP A 137 -1.20 -3.28 -2.73
N LEU A 138 -1.13 -4.61 -2.72
CA LEU A 138 -2.15 -5.49 -2.19
C LEU A 138 -2.40 -5.26 -0.68
N GLU A 139 -1.34 -5.11 0.12
CA GLU A 139 -1.45 -4.81 1.55
C GLU A 139 -2.20 -3.49 1.78
N LYS A 140 -1.77 -2.41 1.12
CA LYS A 140 -2.38 -1.08 1.29
C LYS A 140 -3.85 -1.10 0.89
N ARG A 141 -4.19 -1.77 -0.21
CA ARG A 141 -5.57 -1.98 -0.64
C ARG A 141 -6.40 -2.70 0.42
N ILE A 142 -5.91 -3.82 0.95
CA ILE A 142 -6.61 -4.59 1.98
C ILE A 142 -6.78 -3.78 3.27
N HIS A 143 -5.77 -3.04 3.70
CA HIS A 143 -5.86 -2.16 4.86
C HIS A 143 -6.91 -1.05 4.66
N GLY A 144 -7.01 -0.50 3.44
CA GLY A 144 -8.07 0.44 3.06
C GLY A 144 -9.46 -0.16 3.17
N LEU A 145 -9.66 -1.38 2.63
CA LEU A 145 -10.92 -2.12 2.73
C LEU A 145 -11.31 -2.46 4.17
N LEU A 146 -10.32 -2.68 5.04
CA LEU A 146 -10.53 -3.05 6.44
C LEU A 146 -10.39 -1.88 7.42
N LYS A 147 -10.30 -0.63 6.94
CA LYS A 147 -10.08 0.55 7.78
C LYS A 147 -11.09 0.68 8.93
N ARG A 148 -12.35 0.30 8.69
CA ARG A 148 -13.44 0.31 9.69
C ARG A 148 -13.32 -0.79 10.76
N TYR A 149 -12.47 -1.79 10.55
CA TYR A 149 -12.26 -2.93 11.44
C TYR A 149 -10.91 -2.87 12.16
N LYS A 150 -10.18 -1.74 12.08
CA LYS A 150 -8.92 -1.54 12.80
C LYS A 150 -9.11 -1.82 14.29
N TYR A 151 -8.15 -2.51 14.88
CA TYR A 151 -8.19 -2.95 16.27
C TYR A 151 -6.86 -2.68 16.96
N SER A 152 -6.91 -2.25 18.22
CA SER A 152 -5.72 -2.08 19.05
C SER A 152 -5.68 -3.20 20.11
N PRO A 153 -4.70 -4.11 20.06
CA PRO A 153 -4.53 -5.17 21.06
C PRO A 153 -4.26 -4.60 22.45
N ARG A 154 -4.59 -5.37 23.50
CA ARG A 154 -4.30 -4.96 24.90
C ARG A 154 -2.80 -4.92 25.20
N ILE A 155 -2.04 -5.89 24.69
CA ILE A 155 -0.58 -5.93 24.79
C ILE A 155 0.00 -5.40 23.48
N ILE A 156 0.69 -4.27 23.56
CA ILE A 156 1.30 -3.63 22.40
C ILE A 156 2.57 -4.37 21.97
N PHE A 157 2.72 -4.58 20.67
CA PHE A 157 3.90 -5.16 20.04
C PHE A 157 4.24 -4.41 18.74
N GLY A 158 5.41 -4.72 18.16
CA GLY A 158 5.85 -4.12 16.89
C GLY A 158 4.85 -4.39 15.75
N GLY A 159 4.34 -3.33 15.12
CA GLY A 159 3.35 -3.43 14.04
C GLY A 159 1.91 -3.65 14.52
N HIS A 160 1.58 -3.35 15.77
CA HIS A 160 0.21 -3.44 16.29
C HIS A 160 -0.83 -2.58 15.52
N THR A 161 -0.38 -1.53 14.81
CA THR A 161 -1.24 -0.65 13.99
C THR A 161 -1.89 -1.35 12.78
N GLU A 162 -1.46 -2.57 12.45
CA GLU A 162 -1.95 -3.39 11.34
C GLU A 162 -2.90 -4.50 11.81
N CYS A 163 -3.52 -4.33 12.98
CA CYS A 163 -4.46 -5.30 13.55
C CYS A 163 -5.92 -4.94 13.24
N PHE A 164 -6.76 -5.97 13.16
CA PHE A 164 -8.18 -5.87 12.81
C PHE A 164 -9.03 -6.83 13.66
N ASN A 165 -10.22 -6.41 14.08
CA ASN A 165 -11.12 -7.27 14.86
C ASN A 165 -11.95 -8.24 14.00
N LYS A 166 -12.01 -7.98 12.69
CA LYS A 166 -12.78 -8.78 11.74
C LYS A 166 -12.18 -8.68 10.34
N ILE A 167 -12.17 -9.82 9.63
CA ILE A 167 -11.87 -9.87 8.21
C ILE A 167 -13.17 -10.08 7.43
N THR A 168 -13.39 -9.30 6.39
CA THR A 168 -14.60 -9.38 5.57
C THR A 168 -14.55 -10.55 4.59
N LYS A 169 -15.72 -11.12 4.25
CA LYS A 169 -15.81 -12.21 3.27
C LYS A 169 -15.13 -11.89 1.93
N PRO A 170 -15.27 -10.68 1.34
CA PRO A 170 -14.58 -10.33 0.11
C PRO A 170 -13.06 -10.41 0.21
N VAL A 171 -12.47 -9.98 1.34
CA VAL A 171 -11.02 -10.06 1.56
C VAL A 171 -10.57 -11.52 1.69
N ILE A 172 -11.32 -12.35 2.42
CA ILE A 172 -11.02 -13.79 2.51
C ILE A 172 -11.10 -14.45 1.12
N GLY A 173 -12.14 -14.14 0.34
CA GLY A 173 -12.29 -14.66 -1.02
C GLY A 173 -11.13 -14.28 -1.92
N LEU A 174 -10.71 -13.01 -1.89
CA LEU A 174 -9.55 -12.52 -2.63
C LEU A 174 -8.26 -13.27 -2.25
N LEU A 175 -7.98 -13.41 -0.96
CA LEU A 175 -6.76 -14.10 -0.49
C LEU A 175 -6.74 -15.57 -0.92
N LYS A 176 -7.88 -16.28 -0.81
CA LYS A 176 -8.01 -17.68 -1.25
C LYS A 176 -7.77 -17.84 -2.75
N GLN A 177 -8.29 -16.93 -3.56
CA GLN A 177 -8.08 -16.98 -5.00
C GLN A 177 -6.59 -16.81 -5.34
N LEU A 178 -5.93 -15.82 -4.74
CA LEU A 178 -4.50 -15.56 -4.97
C LEU A 178 -3.59 -16.69 -4.50
N GLU A 179 -3.94 -17.35 -3.38
CA GLU A 179 -3.24 -18.54 -2.91
C GLU A 179 -3.31 -19.69 -3.91
N ALA A 180 -4.51 -19.95 -4.46
CA ALA A 180 -4.71 -21.00 -5.46
C ALA A 180 -3.90 -20.71 -6.73
N ASP A 181 -3.91 -19.47 -7.21
CA ASP A 181 -3.16 -19.06 -8.40
C ASP A 181 -1.64 -19.24 -8.22
N THR A 182 -1.13 -19.00 -7.01
CA THR A 182 0.30 -19.16 -6.70
C THR A 182 0.69 -20.64 -6.61
N GLN A 183 -0.19 -21.51 -6.11
CA GLN A 183 0.06 -22.96 -6.05
C GLN A 183 0.05 -23.60 -7.44
N ILE A 184 -0.79 -23.13 -8.36
CA ILE A 184 -0.85 -23.64 -9.74
C ILE A 184 0.46 -23.36 -10.50
N GLN A 185 1.11 -22.21 -10.26
CA GLN A 185 2.39 -21.86 -10.89
C GLN A 185 3.60 -22.68 -10.41
N LEU A 186 3.48 -23.42 -9.30
CA LEU A 186 4.56 -24.27 -8.76
C LEU A 186 4.44 -25.74 -9.20
N VAL A 187 3.32 -26.11 -9.83
CA VAL A 187 3.04 -27.49 -10.28
C VAL A 187 3.13 -27.61 -11.82
N ALA A 188 3.31 -26.49 -12.53
CA ALA A 188 3.43 -26.42 -13.99
C ALA A 188 4.88 -26.31 -14.46
#